data_AF-A0A821R8E2-F1
#
_entry.id   AF-A0A821R8E2-F1
#
_cell.length_a   1.000
_cell.length_b   1.000
_cell.length_c   1.000
_cell.angle_alpha   90.00
_cell.angle_beta   90.00
_cell.angle_gamma   90.00
#
_symmetry.space_group_name_H-M   'P 1'
#
loop_
_entity.id
_entity.type
_entity.pdbx_description
1 polymer ?
#
loop_
_entity_poly.entity_id
_entity_poly.type
_entity_poly.pdbx_seq_one_letter_code
_entity_poly.pdbx_strand_id
1 'polypeptide(L)'
;NSIHKPVLLITHNTDAFAPNNYQTYLSNPKILIWYASNPSIQNHAKLSPIPIGIANMRWPHGNLDKLTNAMKNHRKPWSQRTTLLYVNFNVGTNIAERVKAFSQASTIENVKIIKNGITFETYLQHAGNAKFILSPLIYGYEEFRF
;
A
#
# COMPACT_ATOMS: atom_id res chain seq x y z
N ASN A 1 17.68 -5.03 -28.01
CA ASN A 1 16.27 -5.42 -28.20
C ASN A 1 16.16 -6.91 -27.91
N SER A 2 15.98 -7.29 -26.65
CA SER A 2 16.28 -8.65 -26.14
C SER A 2 15.04 -9.48 -25.79
N ILE A 3 13.84 -8.89 -25.92
CA ILE A 3 12.57 -9.57 -25.70
C ILE A 3 12.16 -10.22 -27.02
N HIS A 4 12.18 -11.54 -27.08
CA HIS A 4 11.87 -12.27 -28.31
C HIS A 4 10.39 -12.62 -28.45
N LYS A 5 9.68 -12.81 -27.33
CA LYS A 5 8.25 -13.16 -27.28
C LYS A 5 7.43 -12.06 -26.60
N PRO A 6 6.12 -11.94 -26.90
CA PRO A 6 5.24 -11.06 -26.13
C PRO A 6 5.24 -11.40 -24.64
N VAL A 7 5.19 -10.38 -23.78
CA VAL A 7 5.24 -10.52 -22.32
C VAL A 7 4.21 -9.63 -21.63
N LEU A 8 3.75 -10.10 -20.48
CA LEU A 8 3.11 -9.29 -19.45
C LEU A 8 4.19 -8.95 -18.43
N LEU A 9 4.43 -7.66 -18.20
CA LEU A 9 5.44 -7.21 -17.24
C LEU A 9 4.76 -6.87 -15.91
N ILE A 10 5.33 -7.33 -14.80
CA ILE A 10 4.83 -7.03 -13.45
C ILE A 10 5.99 -6.51 -12.62
N THR A 11 5.89 -5.26 -12.19
CA THR A 11 6.82 -4.64 -11.21
C THR A 11 6.08 -4.42 -9.91
N HIS A 12 6.49 -5.16 -8.88
CA HIS A 12 5.86 -5.20 -7.56
C HIS A 12 6.95 -5.35 -6.47
N ASN A 13 6.54 -5.34 -5.20
CA ASN A 13 7.43 -5.45 -4.01
C ASN A 13 8.44 -4.30 -3.85
N THR A 14 8.14 -3.14 -4.42
CA THR A 14 8.92 -1.92 -4.20
C THR A 14 7.98 -0.72 -4.15
N ASP A 15 8.36 0.27 -3.34
CA ASP A 15 7.73 1.59 -3.30
C ASP A 15 8.18 2.49 -4.47
N ALA A 16 9.20 2.07 -5.22
CA ALA A 16 9.70 2.81 -6.37
C ALA A 16 8.68 2.85 -7.51
N PHE A 17 8.63 3.98 -8.22
CA PHE A 17 7.77 4.08 -9.38
C PHE A 17 8.26 3.19 -10.54
N ALA A 18 7.31 2.68 -11.31
CA ALA A 18 7.57 2.04 -12.60
C ALA A 18 6.62 2.63 -13.66
N PRO A 19 7.06 2.83 -14.91
CA PRO A 19 8.38 2.51 -15.45
C PRO A 19 9.50 3.50 -15.09
N ASN A 20 9.19 4.68 -14.53
CA ASN A 20 10.18 5.71 -14.18
C ASN A 20 11.17 6.03 -15.32
N ASN A 21 12.46 5.71 -15.21
CA ASN A 21 13.45 5.94 -16.29
C ASN A 21 13.29 4.98 -17.49
N TYR A 22 12.39 3.98 -17.40
CA TYR A 22 12.19 2.93 -18.39
C TYR A 22 10.95 3.16 -19.27
N GLN A 23 10.39 4.38 -19.32
CA GLN A 23 9.14 4.66 -20.04
C GLN A 23 9.21 4.31 -21.53
N THR A 24 10.40 4.43 -22.13
CA THR A 24 10.63 4.10 -23.55
C THR A 24 10.23 2.67 -23.89
N TYR A 25 10.29 1.73 -22.94
CA TYR A 25 9.85 0.35 -23.14
C TYR A 25 8.34 0.19 -23.33
N LEU A 26 7.51 1.16 -22.92
CA LEU A 26 6.07 1.14 -23.19
C LEU A 26 5.75 1.15 -24.69
N SER A 27 6.65 1.71 -25.52
CA SER A 27 6.53 1.67 -26.98
C SER A 27 6.81 0.29 -27.58
N ASN A 28 7.41 -0.64 -26.81
CA ASN A 28 7.76 -1.96 -27.32
C ASN A 28 6.49 -2.78 -27.62
N PRO A 29 6.28 -3.24 -28.85
CA PRO A 29 5.08 -4.01 -29.20
C PRO A 29 5.00 -5.36 -28.48
N LYS A 30 6.12 -5.88 -27.97
CA LYS A 30 6.16 -7.14 -27.23
C LYS A 30 5.83 -6.98 -25.75
N ILE A 31 5.81 -5.77 -25.20
CA ILE A 31 5.19 -5.53 -23.90
C ILE A 31 3.70 -5.29 -24.16
N LEU A 32 2.89 -6.30 -23.84
CA LEU A 32 1.45 -6.26 -24.04
C LEU A 32 0.79 -5.36 -22.99
N ILE A 33 1.23 -5.52 -21.73
CA ILE A 33 0.80 -4.71 -20.58
C ILE A 33 1.91 -4.73 -19.52
N TRP A 34 1.96 -3.67 -18.73
CA TRP A 34 2.83 -3.49 -17.59
C TRP A 34 1.97 -3.19 -16.36
N TYR A 35 1.94 -4.12 -15.41
CA TYR A 35 1.34 -3.93 -14.10
C TYR A 35 2.36 -3.36 -13.11
N ALA A 36 2.09 -2.20 -12.53
CA ALA A 36 2.99 -1.52 -11.60
C ALA A 36 2.30 -1.18 -10.28
N SER A 37 2.95 -1.49 -9.15
CA SER A 37 2.44 -1.12 -7.82
C SER A 37 2.42 0.39 -7.56
N ASN A 38 3.30 1.13 -8.24
CA ASN A 38 3.36 2.59 -8.17
C ASN A 38 3.63 3.14 -9.59
N PRO A 39 2.61 3.36 -10.44
CA PRO A 39 2.83 3.79 -11.81
C PRO A 39 3.36 5.23 -11.88
N SER A 40 4.47 5.47 -12.61
CA SER A 40 5.05 6.83 -12.77
C SER A 40 4.31 7.70 -13.79
N ILE A 41 3.35 7.14 -14.51
CA ILE A 41 2.59 7.79 -15.58
C ILE A 41 1.12 7.45 -15.39
N GLN A 42 0.25 8.43 -15.54
CA GLN A 42 -1.20 8.22 -15.50
C GLN A 42 -1.75 7.92 -16.90
N ASN A 43 -2.81 7.12 -16.97
CA ASN A 43 -3.65 6.91 -18.17
C ASN A 43 -2.92 6.38 -19.42
N HIS A 44 -1.84 5.60 -19.27
CA HIS A 44 -1.18 4.97 -20.41
C HIS A 44 -1.81 3.60 -20.74
N ALA A 45 -2.14 3.35 -22.00
CA ALA A 45 -2.89 2.14 -22.43
C ALA A 45 -2.23 0.79 -22.06
N LYS A 46 -0.90 0.78 -21.92
CA LYS A 46 -0.12 -0.41 -21.52
C LYS A 46 0.37 -0.39 -20.08
N LEU A 47 0.04 0.62 -19.28
CA LEU A 47 0.47 0.69 -17.88
C LEU A 47 -0.76 0.67 -16.98
N SER A 48 -0.86 -0.35 -16.13
CA SER A 48 -2.00 -0.53 -15.23
C SER A 48 -1.53 -0.58 -13.78
N PRO A 49 -2.15 0.18 -12.86
CA PRO A 49 -1.84 0.09 -11.45
C PRO A 49 -2.25 -1.28 -10.89
N ILE A 50 -1.47 -1.79 -9.94
CA ILE A 50 -1.86 -2.91 -9.07
C ILE A 50 -1.72 -2.48 -7.60
N PRO A 51 -2.44 -3.10 -6.66
CA PRO A 51 -2.34 -2.75 -5.24
C PRO A 51 -0.92 -2.96 -4.70
N ILE A 52 -0.36 -1.95 -4.03
CA ILE A 52 0.92 -2.03 -3.31
C ILE A 52 0.77 -2.52 -1.86
N GLY A 53 -0.44 -2.43 -1.30
CA GLY A 53 -0.74 -2.70 0.11
C GLY A 53 -0.84 -4.17 0.53
N ILE A 54 -0.62 -5.12 -0.40
CA ILE A 54 -0.63 -6.56 -0.11
C ILE A 54 0.78 -7.08 -0.41
N ALA A 55 1.50 -7.49 0.63
CA ALA A 55 2.83 -8.07 0.46
C ALA A 55 2.75 -9.47 -0.18
N ASN A 56 3.87 -9.90 -0.76
CA ASN A 56 4.01 -11.27 -1.23
C ASN A 56 4.10 -12.28 -0.06
N MET A 57 3.90 -13.57 -0.37
CA MET A 57 3.82 -14.67 0.61
C MET A 57 5.10 -14.93 1.41
N ARG A 58 6.24 -14.29 1.08
CA ARG A 58 7.47 -14.36 1.88
C ARG A 58 7.28 -13.75 3.27
N TRP A 59 6.40 -12.76 3.39
CA TRP A 59 6.20 -12.02 4.63
C TRP A 59 4.93 -12.48 5.36
N PRO A 60 4.90 -12.46 6.71
CA PRO A 60 3.69 -12.82 7.46
C PRO A 60 2.44 -12.00 7.07
N HIS A 61 2.65 -10.74 6.65
CA HIS A 61 1.60 -9.83 6.19
C HIS A 61 1.26 -9.97 4.70
N GLY A 62 1.78 -10.99 4.02
CA GLY A 62 1.37 -11.43 2.68
C GLY A 62 0.55 -12.72 2.68
N ASN A 63 0.11 -13.18 3.85
CA ASN A 63 -0.74 -14.36 3.96
C ASN A 63 -2.18 -14.03 3.51
N LEU A 64 -2.57 -14.55 2.34
CA LEU A 64 -3.86 -14.29 1.73
C LEU A 64 -5.05 -14.91 2.48
N ASP A 65 -4.84 -16.03 3.16
CA ASP A 65 -5.91 -16.67 3.95
C ASP A 65 -6.30 -15.79 5.14
N LYS A 66 -5.31 -15.26 5.85
CA LYS A 66 -5.52 -14.31 6.96
C LYS A 66 -6.22 -13.04 6.48
N LEU A 67 -5.79 -12.49 5.35
CA LEU A 67 -6.42 -11.32 4.74
C LEU A 67 -7.88 -11.60 4.38
N THR A 68 -8.15 -12.68 3.66
CA THR A 68 -9.49 -13.06 3.21
C THR A 68 -10.41 -13.35 4.39
N ASN A 69 -9.90 -14.04 5.42
CA ASN A 69 -10.62 -14.29 6.66
C ASN A 69 -10.99 -12.97 7.36
N ALA A 70 -10.06 -12.04 7.48
CA ALA A 70 -10.35 -10.74 8.10
C ALA A 70 -11.33 -9.89 7.29
N MET A 71 -11.25 -9.92 5.96
CA MET A 71 -12.23 -9.24 5.11
C MET A 71 -13.66 -9.75 5.34
N LYS A 72 -13.82 -11.05 5.60
CA LYS A 72 -15.11 -11.67 5.91
C LYS A 72 -15.57 -11.40 7.35
N ASN A 73 -14.65 -11.52 8.32
CA ASN A 73 -15.02 -11.64 9.74
C ASN A 73 -14.71 -10.39 10.59
N HIS A 74 -13.90 -9.46 10.09
CA HIS A 74 -13.45 -8.29 10.86
C HIS A 74 -13.84 -6.96 10.23
N ARG A 75 -14.18 -6.94 8.93
CA ARG A 75 -14.65 -5.73 8.25
C ARG A 75 -16.05 -5.37 8.76
N LYS A 76 -16.13 -4.35 9.60
CA LYS A 76 -17.42 -3.82 10.06
C LYS A 76 -18.05 -2.91 9.01
N PRO A 77 -19.40 -2.86 8.93
CA PRO A 77 -20.13 -1.81 8.23
C PRO A 77 -19.66 -0.42 8.68
N TRP A 78 -19.65 0.55 7.77
CA TRP A 78 -19.14 1.90 8.04
C TRP A 78 -19.75 2.56 9.29
N SER A 79 -21.07 2.43 9.46
CA SER A 79 -21.81 2.96 10.61
C SER A 79 -21.44 2.33 11.96
N GLN A 80 -20.86 1.12 11.94
CA GLN A 80 -20.47 0.36 13.13
C GLN A 80 -18.98 0.46 13.46
N ARG A 81 -18.21 1.19 12.65
CA ARG A 81 -16.78 1.42 12.89
C ARG A 81 -16.60 2.46 13.98
N THR A 82 -16.02 2.03 15.09
CA THR A 82 -15.86 2.90 16.26
C THR A 82 -14.54 3.63 16.28
N THR A 83 -13.50 3.20 15.55
CA THR A 83 -12.22 3.92 15.48
C THR A 83 -12.26 4.90 14.32
N LEU A 84 -12.06 6.20 14.59
CA LEU A 84 -12.01 7.20 13.52
C LEU A 84 -10.72 7.04 12.71
N LEU A 85 -9.58 7.12 13.39
CA LEU A 85 -8.26 7.06 12.77
C LEU A 85 -7.40 5.97 13.41
N TYR A 86 -6.82 5.09 12.61
CA TYR A 86 -5.89 4.07 13.06
C TYR A 86 -4.46 4.40 12.65
N VAL A 87 -3.54 4.35 13.62
CA VAL A 87 -2.12 4.68 13.44
C VAL A 87 -1.28 3.48 13.85
N ASN A 88 -0.60 2.87 12.88
CA ASN A 88 0.26 1.71 13.09
C ASN A 88 1.48 1.75 12.16
N PHE A 89 2.35 2.73 12.38
CA PHE A 89 3.61 2.88 11.68
C PHE A 89 4.73 3.19 12.67
N ASN A 90 5.96 2.81 12.33
CA ASN A 90 7.13 3.16 13.13
C ASN A 90 7.55 4.61 12.80
N VAL A 91 7.65 5.48 13.82
CA VAL A 91 8.12 6.87 13.69
C VAL A 91 9.60 6.96 13.33
N GLY A 92 10.39 5.92 13.59
CA GLY A 92 11.83 5.86 13.29
C GLY A 92 12.18 5.74 11.81
N THR A 93 11.22 5.46 10.93
CA THR A 93 11.42 5.44 9.48
C THR A 93 10.89 6.75 8.88
N ASN A 94 11.66 7.48 8.07
CA ASN A 94 11.26 8.81 7.57
C ASN A 94 10.79 9.76 8.69
N ILE A 95 11.67 9.99 9.67
CA ILE A 95 11.37 10.63 10.95
C ILE A 95 10.64 11.97 10.77
N ALA A 96 11.11 12.83 9.87
CA ALA A 96 10.53 14.17 9.67
C ALA A 96 9.02 14.12 9.35
N GLU A 97 8.64 13.33 8.35
CA GLU A 97 7.23 13.18 7.95
C GLU A 97 6.42 12.42 8.99
N ARG A 98 6.99 11.36 9.57
CA ARG A 98 6.25 10.48 10.48
C ARG A 98 6.02 11.08 11.87
N VAL A 99 6.96 11.89 12.37
CA VAL A 99 6.76 12.65 13.60
C VAL A 99 5.68 13.71 13.40
N LYS A 100 5.70 14.43 12.28
CA LYS A 100 4.66 15.42 11.93
C LYS A 100 3.28 14.76 11.87
N ALA A 101 3.15 13.65 11.13
CA ALA A 101 1.90 12.90 11.00
C ALA A 101 1.42 12.35 12.35
N PHE A 102 2.33 11.81 13.18
CA PHE A 102 2.00 11.31 14.51
C PHE A 102 1.49 12.42 15.44
N SER A 103 2.16 13.59 15.44
CA SER A 103 1.77 14.75 16.24
C SER A 103 0.38 15.24 15.85
N GLN A 104 0.08 15.32 14.56
CA GLN A 104 -1.27 15.69 14.08
C GLN A 104 -2.32 14.64 14.45
N ALA A 105 -2.02 13.35 14.31
CA ALA A 105 -2.96 12.29 14.67
C ALA A 105 -3.29 12.29 16.16
N SER A 106 -2.33 12.70 17.00
CA SER A 106 -2.49 12.74 18.46
C SER A 106 -3.43 13.84 18.94
N THR A 107 -3.80 14.81 18.09
CA THR A 107 -4.79 15.85 18.42
C THR A 107 -6.22 15.47 18.01
N ILE A 108 -6.40 14.34 17.32
CA ILE A 108 -7.70 13.88 16.82
C ILE A 108 -8.37 12.99 17.87
N GLU A 109 -9.62 13.27 18.20
CA GLU A 109 -10.42 12.40 19.06
C GLU A 109 -10.69 11.05 18.38
N ASN A 110 -10.80 9.98 19.18
CA ASN A 110 -11.12 8.64 18.69
C ASN A 110 -10.06 8.07 17.70
N VAL A 111 -8.79 8.39 17.97
CA VAL A 111 -7.63 7.79 17.33
C VAL A 111 -7.19 6.53 18.09
N LYS A 112 -6.80 5.48 17.37
CA LYS A 112 -6.13 4.30 17.92
C LYS A 112 -4.68 4.27 17.46
N ILE A 113 -3.77 4.55 18.39
CA ILE A 113 -2.32 4.58 18.15
C ILE A 113 -1.67 3.31 18.70
N ILE A 114 -0.93 2.61 17.83
CA ILE A 114 -0.14 1.44 18.20
C ILE A 114 1.32 1.85 18.37
N LYS A 115 1.88 1.61 19.56
CA LYS A 115 3.27 1.97 19.91
C LYS A 115 4.27 0.82 19.75
N ASN A 116 3.79 -0.42 19.82
CA ASN A 116 4.61 -1.64 19.77
C ASN A 116 4.21 -2.50 18.58
N GLY A 117 5.10 -3.39 18.14
CA GLY A 117 4.77 -4.37 17.09
C GLY A 117 3.57 -5.22 17.46
N ILE A 118 2.67 -5.43 16.50
CA ILE A 118 1.49 -6.31 16.61
C ILE A 118 1.52 -7.36 15.50
N THR A 119 0.75 -8.43 15.67
CA THR A 119 0.58 -9.44 14.62
C THR A 119 -0.21 -8.89 13.43
N PHE A 120 -0.09 -9.55 12.28
CA PHE A 120 -0.85 -9.18 11.08
C PHE A 120 -2.36 -9.31 11.30
N GLU A 121 -2.80 -10.33 12.03
CA GLU A 121 -4.21 -10.55 12.35
C GLU A 121 -4.78 -9.44 13.24
N THR A 122 -4.04 -9.04 14.28
CA THR A 122 -4.45 -7.91 15.13
C THR A 122 -4.48 -6.61 14.34
N TYR A 123 -3.52 -6.39 13.42
CA TYR A 123 -3.57 -5.27 12.49
C TYR A 123 -4.86 -5.29 11.64
N LEU A 124 -5.20 -6.43 11.04
CA LEU A 124 -6.38 -6.58 10.19
C LEU A 124 -7.69 -6.38 10.98
N GLN A 125 -7.75 -6.84 12.23
CA GLN A 125 -8.88 -6.59 13.13
C GLN A 125 -9.07 -5.09 13.41
N HIS A 126 -7.98 -4.38 13.71
CA HIS A 126 -8.05 -2.94 13.92
C HIS A 126 -8.44 -2.19 12.64
N ALA A 127 -7.86 -2.56 11.50
CA ALA A 127 -8.20 -1.99 10.19
C ALA A 127 -9.69 -2.19 9.85
N GLY A 128 -10.26 -3.36 10.16
CA GLY A 128 -11.68 -3.64 9.95
C GLY A 128 -12.65 -2.79 10.78
N ASN A 129 -12.20 -2.26 11.93
CA ASN A 129 -12.97 -1.37 12.80
C ASN A 129 -12.68 0.13 12.56
N ALA A 130 -11.64 0.47 11.80
CA ALA A 130 -11.22 1.84 11.57
C ALA A 130 -11.91 2.45 10.35
N LYS A 131 -12.31 3.72 10.45
CA LYS A 131 -12.81 4.49 9.30
C LYS A 131 -11.67 4.90 8.37
N PHE A 132 -10.56 5.34 8.96
CA PHE A 132 -9.35 5.76 8.25
C PHE A 132 -8.11 5.11 8.84
N ILE A 133 -7.09 4.88 8.00
CA ILE A 133 -5.77 4.41 8.41
C ILE A 133 -4.76 5.49 8.01
N LEU A 134 -3.95 5.95 8.97
CA LEU A 134 -2.88 6.90 8.68
C LEU A 134 -1.68 6.16 8.10
N SER A 135 -1.35 6.45 6.85
CA SER A 135 -0.23 5.85 6.12
C SER A 135 0.69 6.95 5.59
N PRO A 136 1.52 7.59 6.44
CA PRO A 136 2.44 8.62 5.99
C PRO A 136 3.49 8.05 5.05
N LEU A 137 4.07 8.92 4.22
CA LEU A 137 5.06 8.53 3.23
C LEU A 137 6.20 7.70 3.83
N ILE A 138 6.56 6.62 3.14
CA ILE A 138 7.67 5.75 3.52
C ILE A 138 9.00 6.41 3.11
N TYR A 139 9.01 7.11 1.96
CA TYR A 139 10.12 7.89 1.41
C TYR A 139 9.62 9.20 0.78
N GLY A 140 10.50 10.19 0.60
CA GLY A 140 10.18 11.56 0.14
C GLY A 140 9.69 11.71 -1.32
N TYR A 141 9.08 10.67 -1.88
CA TYR A 141 8.42 10.72 -3.18
C TYR A 141 6.89 10.69 -2.99
N GLU A 142 6.16 11.48 -3.78
CA GLU A 142 4.70 11.55 -3.72
C GLU A 142 4.06 10.23 -4.15
N GLU A 143 3.57 9.44 -3.20
CA GLU A 143 2.82 8.22 -3.47
C GLU A 143 1.32 8.49 -3.48
N PHE A 144 0.63 8.10 -4.56
CA PHE A 144 -0.83 8.01 -4.55
C PHE A 144 -1.24 6.72 -3.82
N ARG A 145 -1.82 6.86 -2.62
CA ARG A 145 -2.47 5.75 -1.92
C ARG A 145 -3.98 5.93 -1.99
N PHE A 146 -4.67 4.90 -2.48
CA PHE A 146 -6.14 4.78 -2.45
C PHE A 146 -6.61 4.32 -1.07
#